data_AF-A0A956LN11-F1
#
_entry.id   AF-A0A956LN11-F1
#
_cell.length_a   1.000
_cell.length_b   1.000
_cell.length_c   1.000
_cell.angle_alpha   90.00
_cell.angle_beta   90.00
_cell.angle_gamma   90.00
#
_symmetry.space_group_name_H-M   'P 1'
#
loop_
_entity.id
_entity.type
_entity.pdbx_description
1 polymer ?
#
loop_
_entity_poly.entity_id
_entity_poly.type
_entity_poly.pdbx_seq_one_letter_code
_entity_poly.pdbx_strand_id
1 'polypeptide(L)'
;RSFARSFALALALAAPLACVADEGVVELNWKFVDRELTAVYPGDARDSCAFSGALEADGAVRDYGLHIELEICDPECAAGCESEECLVLQRRLPCDTARATTSVPMIEEREYQFSTRIIAAVEGADLEDPQACVCTLQVECALTPGPRERLLRPGLVTDLQVYQVVLPTLTLPVDADPIPLDLSTCCEPSPGCL
;
A
#
# COMPACT_ATOMS: atom_id res chain seq x y z
N ARG A 1 25.38 -63.64 -42.95
CA ARG A 1 24.18 -62.78 -42.78
C ARG A 1 23.71 -62.93 -41.33
N SER A 2 23.99 -61.95 -40.46
CA SER A 2 23.21 -61.74 -39.24
C SER A 2 23.54 -60.37 -38.66
N PHE A 3 22.49 -59.65 -38.26
CA PHE A 3 22.39 -58.20 -38.12
C PHE A 3 23.07 -57.66 -36.86
N ALA A 4 23.93 -56.65 -37.03
CA ALA A 4 24.33 -55.75 -35.94
C ALA A 4 23.17 -54.81 -35.61
N ARG A 5 22.66 -54.86 -34.38
CA ARG A 5 21.67 -53.91 -33.87
C ARG A 5 22.41 -52.74 -33.22
N SER A 6 22.54 -51.63 -33.95
CA SER A 6 22.94 -50.34 -33.40
C SER A 6 21.81 -49.79 -32.54
N PHE A 7 22.00 -49.77 -31.23
CA PHE A 7 21.17 -48.97 -30.32
C PHE A 7 21.61 -47.51 -30.43
N ALA A 8 20.88 -46.72 -31.22
CA ALA A 8 21.00 -45.28 -31.18
C ALA A 8 20.41 -44.78 -29.85
N LEU A 9 21.29 -44.41 -28.92
CA LEU A 9 20.93 -43.76 -27.67
C LEU A 9 20.54 -42.30 -27.99
N ALA A 10 19.24 -42.04 -28.12
CA ALA A 10 18.73 -40.68 -28.24
C ALA A 10 18.87 -39.97 -26.89
N LEU A 11 19.90 -39.12 -26.77
CA LEU A 11 20.05 -38.18 -25.67
C LEU A 11 18.93 -37.14 -25.81
N ALA A 12 17.83 -37.33 -25.09
CA ALA A 12 16.82 -36.30 -24.93
C ALA A 12 17.43 -35.19 -24.07
N LEU A 13 17.86 -34.09 -24.69
CA LEU A 13 18.13 -32.84 -23.98
C LEU A 13 16.82 -32.38 -23.35
N ALA A 14 16.64 -32.69 -22.07
CA ALA A 14 15.66 -32.02 -21.24
C ALA A 14 16.15 -30.57 -21.08
N ALA A 15 15.68 -29.68 -21.94
CA ALA A 15 15.79 -28.25 -21.69
C ALA A 15 15.05 -27.98 -20.37
N PRO A 16 15.70 -27.38 -19.35
CA PRO A 16 14.93 -26.85 -18.25
C PRO A 16 14.02 -25.77 -18.85
N LEU A 17 12.72 -26.01 -18.82
CA LEU A 17 11.74 -24.94 -18.91
C LEU A 17 12.00 -24.08 -17.67
N ALA A 18 12.91 -23.11 -17.80
CA ALA A 18 13.04 -22.05 -16.83
C ALA A 18 11.67 -21.37 -16.79
N CYS A 19 10.93 -21.54 -15.69
CA CYS A 19 9.77 -20.71 -15.40
C CYS A 19 10.30 -19.28 -15.28
N VAL A 20 10.30 -18.56 -16.39
CA VAL A 20 10.43 -17.11 -16.38
C VAL A 20 9.16 -16.62 -15.70
N ALA A 21 9.33 -16.00 -14.53
CA ALA A 21 8.23 -15.30 -13.90
C ALA A 21 8.13 -13.95 -14.62
N ASP A 22 7.00 -13.68 -15.27
CA ASP A 22 6.76 -12.42 -15.97
C ASP A 22 6.32 -11.29 -15.00
N GLU A 23 6.21 -11.60 -13.70
CA GLU A 23 5.76 -10.70 -12.65
C GLU A 23 6.67 -10.77 -11.41
N GLY A 24 6.89 -9.62 -10.78
CA GLY A 24 7.40 -9.50 -9.42
C GLY A 24 6.26 -9.42 -8.40
N VAL A 25 6.46 -9.92 -7.19
CA VAL A 25 5.47 -9.86 -6.10
C VAL A 25 5.93 -8.89 -5.03
N VAL A 26 5.05 -7.96 -4.66
CA VAL A 26 5.21 -6.99 -3.57
C VAL A 26 4.29 -7.42 -2.43
N GLU A 27 4.85 -7.57 -1.23
CA GLU A 27 4.11 -7.95 -0.03
C GLU A 27 4.22 -6.86 1.05
N LEU A 28 3.10 -6.28 1.41
CA LEU A 28 3.00 -5.29 2.47
C LEU A 28 2.43 -5.95 3.71
N ASN A 29 3.03 -5.70 4.87
CA ASN A 29 2.47 -5.99 6.17
C ASN A 29 2.44 -4.72 7.00
N TRP A 30 1.39 -4.51 7.78
CA TRP A 30 1.26 -3.29 8.57
C TRP A 30 0.44 -3.50 9.82
N LYS A 31 0.57 -2.54 10.73
CA LYS A 31 -0.19 -2.44 11.94
C LYS A 31 -0.31 -0.98 12.37
N PHE A 32 -1.52 -0.57 12.70
CA PHE A 32 -1.80 0.70 13.35
C PHE A 32 -1.66 0.54 14.86
N VAL A 33 -0.96 1.46 15.48
CA VAL A 33 -0.73 1.49 16.92
C VAL A 33 -1.03 2.86 17.51
N ASP A 34 -1.40 2.89 18.78
CA ASP A 34 -1.53 4.13 19.54
C ASP A 34 -0.16 4.67 19.97
N ARG A 35 -0.16 5.78 20.70
CA ARG A 35 1.05 6.41 21.26
C ARG A 35 1.76 5.54 22.30
N GLU A 36 1.06 4.59 22.92
CA GLU A 36 1.60 3.58 23.83
C GLU A 36 2.13 2.33 23.09
N LEU A 37 2.10 2.34 21.75
CA LEU A 37 2.45 1.23 20.85
C LEU A 37 1.54 0.00 20.98
N THR A 38 0.35 0.18 21.54
CA THR A 38 -0.69 -0.85 21.59
C THR A 38 -1.30 -0.99 20.21
N ALA A 39 -1.53 -2.24 19.82
CA ALA A 39 -2.26 -2.58 18.61
C ALA A 39 -3.65 -1.92 18.59
N VAL A 40 -3.92 -1.10 17.58
CA VAL A 40 -5.27 -0.61 17.29
C VAL A 40 -5.87 -1.41 16.14
N TYR A 41 -5.15 -1.53 15.02
CA TYR A 41 -5.58 -2.32 13.86
C TYR A 41 -4.44 -3.10 13.20
N PRO A 42 -4.71 -4.29 12.67
CA PRO A 42 -5.84 -5.13 13.04
C PRO A 42 -5.75 -5.58 14.51
N GLY A 43 -6.87 -5.65 15.22
CA GLY A 43 -6.93 -6.07 16.62
C GLY A 43 -8.34 -6.04 17.22
N ASP A 44 -8.50 -6.64 18.40
CA ASP A 44 -9.80 -6.77 19.09
C ASP A 44 -10.27 -5.48 19.76
N ALA A 45 -9.45 -4.41 19.70
CA ALA A 45 -9.75 -3.16 20.37
C ALA A 45 -10.94 -2.42 19.73
N ARG A 46 -11.19 -2.64 18.42
CA ARG A 46 -12.22 -1.94 17.64
C ARG A 46 -12.70 -2.76 16.44
N ASP A 47 -14.00 -2.64 16.16
CA ASP A 47 -14.68 -3.33 15.04
C ASP A 47 -14.57 -2.59 13.69
N SER A 48 -14.16 -1.31 13.69
CA SER A 48 -13.99 -0.53 12.47
C SER A 48 -12.81 0.43 12.57
N CYS A 49 -12.23 0.78 11.42
CA CYS A 49 -11.22 1.84 11.31
C CYS A 49 -11.81 3.23 11.10
N ALA A 50 -13.08 3.39 11.45
CA ALA A 50 -13.77 4.65 11.34
C ALA A 50 -13.35 5.59 12.48
N PHE A 51 -13.21 6.87 12.16
CA PHE A 51 -13.05 7.96 13.12
C PHE A 51 -13.71 9.22 12.58
N SER A 52 -14.24 10.06 13.46
CA SER A 52 -14.80 11.34 13.05
C SER A 52 -13.71 12.41 12.95
N GLY A 53 -13.70 13.18 11.88
CA GLY A 53 -12.77 14.27 11.63
C GLY A 53 -13.44 15.47 10.97
N ALA A 54 -12.79 16.62 10.99
CA ALA A 54 -13.24 17.84 10.32
C ALA A 54 -12.09 18.45 9.52
N LEU A 55 -12.37 18.89 8.29
CA LEU A 55 -11.44 19.66 7.46
C LEU A 55 -11.73 21.16 7.60
N GLU A 56 -10.70 22.01 7.47
CA GLU A 56 -10.88 23.48 7.58
C GLU A 56 -11.76 24.04 6.46
N ALA A 57 -11.67 23.46 5.27
CA ALA A 57 -12.30 23.97 4.05
C ALA A 57 -13.81 24.18 4.20
N ASP A 58 -14.48 23.34 4.99
CA ASP A 58 -15.92 23.41 5.24
C ASP A 58 -16.33 23.29 6.71
N GLY A 59 -15.41 22.92 7.61
CA GLY A 59 -15.67 22.68 9.02
C GLY A 59 -16.64 21.51 9.28
N ALA A 60 -16.96 20.71 8.25
CA ALA A 60 -17.94 19.64 8.35
C ALA A 60 -17.31 18.42 9.03
N VAL A 61 -17.96 17.96 10.10
CA VAL A 61 -17.61 16.69 10.74
C VAL A 61 -18.09 15.55 9.84
N ARG A 62 -17.17 14.66 9.47
CA ARG A 62 -17.43 13.45 8.68
C ARG A 62 -16.79 12.25 9.35
N ASP A 63 -17.34 11.08 9.10
CA ASP A 63 -16.69 9.82 9.44
C ASP A 63 -15.73 9.44 8.33
N TYR A 64 -14.49 9.11 8.70
CA TYR A 64 -13.41 8.72 7.82
C TYR A 64 -12.94 7.30 8.16
N GLY A 65 -12.63 6.51 7.14
CA GLY A 65 -11.91 5.25 7.27
C GLY A 65 -10.42 5.42 7.00
N LEU A 66 -9.57 4.83 7.85
CA LEU A 66 -8.13 4.75 7.62
C LEU A 66 -7.79 3.71 6.54
N HIS A 67 -6.88 4.06 5.65
CA HIS A 67 -6.34 3.16 4.64
C HIS A 67 -4.84 3.38 4.46
N ILE A 68 -4.17 2.38 3.87
CA ILE A 68 -2.81 2.53 3.36
C ILE A 68 -2.90 2.66 1.86
N GLU A 69 -2.33 3.73 1.32
CA GLU A 69 -2.13 3.87 -0.12
C GLU A 69 -0.73 3.40 -0.46
N LEU A 70 -0.65 2.35 -1.29
CA LEU A 70 0.56 1.90 -1.96
C LEU A 70 0.58 2.50 -3.36
N GLU A 71 1.68 3.14 -3.69
CA GLU A 71 2.01 3.51 -5.06
C GLU A 71 3.29 2.84 -5.50
N ILE A 72 3.34 2.45 -6.77
CA ILE A 72 4.53 1.94 -7.42
C ILE A 72 4.66 2.70 -8.74
N CYS A 73 5.82 3.29 -8.96
CA CYS A 73 6.14 4.03 -10.18
C CYS A 73 7.43 3.51 -10.82
N ASP A 74 7.57 3.79 -12.11
CA ASP A 74 8.83 3.63 -12.83
C ASP A 74 9.69 4.91 -12.65
N PRO A 75 10.79 4.87 -11.88
CA PRO A 75 11.64 6.04 -11.64
C PRO A 75 12.44 6.45 -12.89
N GLU A 76 12.53 5.61 -13.92
CA GLU A 76 13.14 5.96 -15.21
C GLU A 76 12.15 6.65 -16.17
N CYS A 77 10.88 6.72 -15.80
CA CYS A 77 9.85 7.39 -16.58
C CYS A 77 10.14 8.90 -16.67
N ALA A 78 10.02 9.46 -17.89
CA ALA A 78 10.44 10.84 -18.17
C ALA A 78 9.64 11.91 -17.41
N ALA A 79 8.39 11.63 -17.07
CA ALA A 79 7.53 12.56 -16.32
C ALA A 79 7.74 12.48 -14.79
N GLY A 80 8.52 11.51 -14.30
CA GLY A 80 8.81 11.29 -12.89
C GLY A 80 7.66 10.65 -12.10
N CYS A 81 7.96 10.14 -10.90
CA CYS A 81 7.02 9.39 -10.06
C CYS A 81 5.82 10.20 -9.53
N GLU A 82 5.86 11.53 -9.61
CA GLU A 82 4.73 12.40 -9.26
C GLU A 82 3.67 12.45 -10.37
N SER A 83 3.96 11.92 -11.56
CA SER A 83 3.04 11.88 -12.70
C SER A 83 2.24 10.59 -12.75
N GLU A 84 0.93 10.69 -12.99
CA GLU A 84 0.06 9.53 -13.23
C GLU A 84 0.54 8.67 -14.41
N GLU A 85 1.22 9.27 -15.39
CA GLU A 85 1.76 8.55 -16.55
C GLU A 85 2.89 7.57 -16.17
N CYS A 86 3.53 7.81 -15.04
CA CYS A 86 4.63 6.98 -14.53
C CYS A 86 4.18 6.02 -13.42
N LEU A 87 2.89 6.05 -13.03
CA LEU A 87 2.33 5.10 -12.09
C LEU A 87 2.15 3.73 -12.76
N VAL A 88 2.79 2.73 -12.18
CA VAL A 88 2.63 1.32 -12.54
C VAL A 88 1.45 0.72 -11.79
N LEU A 89 1.29 1.11 -10.52
CA LEU A 89 0.24 0.62 -9.65
C LEU A 89 -0.10 1.67 -8.59
N GLN A 90 -1.38 1.85 -8.32
CA GLN A 90 -1.88 2.48 -7.11
C GLN A 90 -2.92 1.57 -6.47
N ARG A 91 -2.81 1.35 -5.16
CA ARG A 91 -3.72 0.50 -4.38
C ARG A 91 -4.01 1.11 -3.03
N ARG A 92 -5.28 1.13 -2.67
CA ARG A 92 -5.74 1.52 -1.34
C ARG A 92 -6.12 0.25 -0.58
N LEU A 93 -5.48 0.05 0.56
CA LEU A 93 -5.54 -1.16 1.35
C LEU A 93 -6.27 -0.85 2.66
N PRO A 94 -7.22 -1.72 3.07
CA PRO A 94 -7.98 -1.47 4.27
C PRO A 94 -7.12 -1.73 5.51
N CYS A 95 -7.21 -0.81 6.45
CA CYS A 95 -6.54 -0.85 7.77
C CYS A 95 -6.81 -2.09 8.63
N ASP A 96 -7.94 -2.79 8.41
CA ASP A 96 -8.41 -3.94 9.20
C ASP A 96 -7.77 -5.26 8.76
N THR A 97 -6.94 -5.21 7.72
CA THR A 97 -6.09 -6.32 7.30
C THR A 97 -4.65 -6.09 7.78
N ALA A 98 -3.91 -7.18 8.02
CA ALA A 98 -2.51 -7.10 8.46
C ALA A 98 -1.51 -7.14 7.30
N ARG A 99 -1.98 -7.54 6.12
CA ARG A 99 -1.16 -7.94 4.99
C ARG A 99 -1.92 -7.83 3.68
N ALA A 100 -1.23 -7.39 2.63
CA ALA A 100 -1.67 -7.52 1.25
C ALA A 100 -0.51 -7.89 0.32
N THR A 101 -0.87 -8.46 -0.82
CA THR A 101 0.06 -8.83 -1.89
C THR A 101 -0.43 -8.24 -3.21
N THR A 102 0.49 -7.74 -4.02
CA THR A 102 0.20 -7.32 -5.39
C THR A 102 1.33 -7.74 -6.33
N SER A 103 1.01 -7.88 -7.61
CA SER A 103 2.00 -8.11 -8.65
C SER A 103 2.37 -6.81 -9.36
N VAL A 104 3.60 -6.74 -9.85
CA VAL A 104 4.07 -5.73 -10.80
C VAL A 104 4.70 -6.44 -12.00
N PRO A 105 4.65 -5.86 -13.21
CA PRO A 105 5.35 -6.43 -14.36
C PRO A 105 6.84 -6.64 -14.04
N MET A 106 7.42 -7.74 -14.50
CA MET A 106 8.87 -7.91 -14.44
C MET A 106 9.51 -7.23 -15.64
N ILE A 107 10.33 -6.21 -15.41
CA ILE A 107 11.20 -5.63 -16.44
C ILE A 107 12.66 -5.91 -16.04
N GLU A 108 13.39 -6.58 -16.93
CA GLU A 108 14.80 -6.91 -16.70
C GLU A 108 15.62 -5.65 -16.43
N GLU A 109 16.48 -5.74 -15.40
CA GLU A 109 17.43 -4.70 -15.00
C GLU A 109 16.81 -3.35 -14.60
N ARG A 110 15.48 -3.27 -14.44
CA ARG A 110 14.79 -2.09 -13.95
C ARG A 110 14.41 -2.19 -12.49
N GLU A 111 14.37 -1.02 -11.85
CA GLU A 111 13.96 -0.88 -10.47
C GLU A 111 12.65 -0.11 -10.40
N TYR A 112 11.73 -0.55 -9.54
CA TYR A 112 10.52 0.22 -9.22
C TYR A 112 10.71 1.03 -7.96
N GLN A 113 10.22 2.26 -7.94
CA GLN A 113 10.09 3.02 -6.71
C GLN A 113 8.70 2.77 -6.12
N PHE A 114 8.65 2.32 -4.87
CA PHE A 114 7.40 2.19 -4.13
C PHE A 114 7.27 3.31 -3.12
N SER A 115 6.05 3.80 -2.90
CA SER A 115 5.73 4.71 -1.82
C SER A 115 4.52 4.20 -1.02
N THR A 116 4.53 4.43 0.29
CA THR A 116 3.35 4.15 1.13
C THR A 116 2.95 5.38 1.91
N ARG A 117 1.65 5.69 1.87
CA ARG A 117 1.04 6.80 2.59
C ARG A 117 -0.13 6.29 3.42
N ILE A 118 -0.45 7.02 4.47
CA ILE A 118 -1.69 6.78 5.23
C ILE A 118 -2.70 7.78 4.72
N ILE A 119 -3.86 7.29 4.33
CA ILE A 119 -4.95 8.14 3.87
C ILE A 119 -6.17 7.94 4.76
N ALA A 120 -6.94 9.00 4.93
CA ALA A 120 -8.27 8.98 5.50
C ALA A 120 -9.27 9.31 4.40
N ALA A 121 -10.23 8.43 4.16
CA ALA A 121 -11.27 8.66 3.15
C ALA A 121 -12.63 8.68 3.82
N VAL A 122 -13.55 9.50 3.34
CA VAL A 122 -14.93 9.55 3.89
C VAL A 122 -15.54 8.16 3.85
N GLU A 123 -16.20 7.74 4.93
CA GLU A 123 -16.79 6.40 5.02
C GLU A 123 -17.82 6.19 3.90
N GLY A 124 -17.70 5.06 3.21
CA GLY A 124 -18.53 4.73 2.04
C GLY A 124 -18.15 5.44 0.74
N ALA A 125 -17.05 6.22 0.72
CA ALA A 125 -16.51 6.76 -0.53
C ALA A 125 -16.04 5.64 -1.45
N ASP A 126 -16.26 5.82 -2.75
CA ASP A 126 -15.67 4.97 -3.78
C ASP A 126 -14.19 5.32 -3.93
N LEU A 127 -13.32 4.48 -3.39
CA LEU A 127 -11.87 4.71 -3.44
C LEU A 127 -11.26 4.52 -4.83
N GLU A 128 -12.03 4.08 -5.83
CA GLU A 128 -11.60 4.08 -7.22
C GLU A 128 -11.98 5.40 -7.94
N ASP A 129 -12.84 6.24 -7.34
CA ASP A 129 -13.20 7.55 -7.87
C ASP A 129 -12.10 8.59 -7.55
N PRO A 130 -11.46 9.21 -8.57
CA PRO A 130 -10.48 10.28 -8.35
C PRO A 130 -11.09 11.54 -7.71
N GLN A 131 -12.41 11.68 -7.71
CA GLN A 131 -13.14 12.77 -7.05
C GLN A 131 -13.57 12.41 -5.61
N ALA A 132 -13.24 11.21 -5.12
CA ALA A 132 -13.47 10.87 -3.73
C ALA A 132 -12.69 11.85 -2.82
N CYS A 133 -13.37 12.35 -1.78
CA CYS A 133 -12.69 13.12 -0.75
C CYS A 133 -11.78 12.21 0.06
N VAL A 134 -10.48 12.36 -0.19
CA VAL A 134 -9.39 11.61 0.44
C VAL A 134 -8.43 12.60 1.04
N CYS A 135 -7.93 12.28 2.21
CA CYS A 135 -7.02 13.08 2.99
C CYS A 135 -5.73 12.31 3.20
N THR A 136 -4.61 12.77 2.61
CA THR A 136 -3.30 12.18 2.90
C THR A 136 -2.82 12.67 4.27
N LEU A 137 -2.66 11.75 5.22
CA LEU A 137 -2.26 12.07 6.59
C LEU A 137 -0.76 12.30 6.67
N GLN A 138 -0.40 13.48 7.16
CA GLN A 138 0.96 13.91 7.43
C GLN A 138 1.44 13.43 8.80
N VAL A 139 2.73 13.65 9.09
CA VAL A 139 3.42 13.13 10.29
C VAL A 139 2.79 13.57 11.60
N GLU A 140 2.05 14.68 11.60
CA GLU A 140 1.32 15.21 12.74
C GLU A 140 0.14 14.31 13.14
N CYS A 141 -0.43 13.53 12.21
CA CYS A 141 -1.57 12.66 12.44
C CYS A 141 -1.27 11.16 12.28
N ALA A 142 -0.32 10.80 11.41
CA ALA A 142 0.10 9.43 11.24
C ALA A 142 1.60 9.35 10.96
N LEU A 143 2.34 8.68 11.84
CA LEU A 143 3.75 8.40 11.63
C LEU A 143 3.91 7.02 11.02
N THR A 144 4.62 6.94 9.90
CA THR A 144 5.04 5.69 9.26
C THR A 144 6.56 5.55 9.41
N PRO A 145 7.08 4.87 10.44
CA PRO A 145 8.50 4.66 10.65
C PRO A 145 9.03 3.65 9.63
N GLY A 146 10.06 4.05 8.88
CA GLY A 146 10.69 3.24 7.84
C GLY A 146 10.97 4.04 6.57
N PRO A 147 11.75 3.50 5.62
CA PRO A 147 11.90 4.12 4.32
C PRO A 147 10.55 4.09 3.59
N ARG A 148 9.97 5.28 3.37
CA ARG A 148 8.73 5.46 2.60
C ARG A 148 8.94 5.15 1.14
N GLU A 149 10.17 5.35 0.65
CA GLU A 149 10.57 5.16 -0.74
C GLU A 149 11.78 4.25 -0.83
N ARG A 150 11.79 3.34 -1.81
CA ARG A 150 12.89 2.40 -2.05
C ARG A 150 12.77 1.80 -3.44
N LEU A 151 13.88 1.26 -3.94
CA LEU A 151 14.00 0.68 -5.27
C LEU A 151 13.91 -0.87 -5.20
N LEU A 152 13.11 -1.49 -6.08
CA LEU A 152 12.90 -2.95 -6.13
C LEU A 152 13.25 -3.52 -7.49
N ARG A 153 14.06 -4.59 -7.53
CA ARG A 153 14.26 -5.40 -8.73
C ARG A 153 13.26 -6.55 -8.78
N PRO A 154 12.64 -6.85 -9.93
CA PRO A 154 11.75 -8.00 -10.07
C PRO A 154 12.43 -9.35 -9.76
N GLY A 155 11.80 -10.19 -8.93
CA GLY A 155 12.29 -11.53 -8.53
C GLY A 155 11.40 -12.23 -7.48
N LEU A 156 11.65 -13.53 -7.21
CA LEU A 156 10.88 -14.41 -6.30
C LEU A 156 10.84 -13.85 -4.86
N VAL A 157 9.73 -13.16 -4.54
CA VAL A 157 9.37 -12.57 -3.24
C VAL A 157 10.28 -11.40 -2.85
N THR A 158 9.96 -10.22 -3.37
CA THR A 158 10.77 -9.01 -3.17
C THR A 158 10.06 -8.00 -2.29
N ASP A 159 10.49 -8.01 -1.03
CA ASP A 159 10.31 -7.01 0.03
C ASP A 159 9.03 -7.16 0.87
N LEU A 160 9.21 -7.80 2.04
CA LEU A 160 8.29 -7.71 3.17
C LEU A 160 8.52 -6.35 3.85
N GLN A 161 7.59 -5.43 3.66
CA GLN A 161 7.59 -4.17 4.41
C GLN A 161 6.71 -4.35 5.65
N VAL A 162 7.22 -3.98 6.82
CA VAL A 162 6.44 -3.95 8.07
C VAL A 162 6.32 -2.52 8.52
N TYR A 163 5.13 -1.94 8.40
CA TYR A 163 4.85 -0.59 8.87
C TYR A 163 4.17 -0.63 10.23
N GLN A 164 4.68 0.15 11.17
CA GLN A 164 4.01 0.42 12.44
C GLN A 164 3.49 1.85 12.42
N VAL A 165 2.23 2.03 12.05
CA VAL A 165 1.64 3.36 11.89
C VAL A 165 1.22 3.88 13.26
N VAL A 166 1.90 4.92 13.77
CA VAL A 166 1.56 5.53 15.05
C VAL A 166 0.52 6.62 14.83
N LEU A 167 -0.57 6.57 15.59
CA LEU A 167 -1.68 7.52 15.53
C LEU A 167 -1.67 8.41 16.79
N PRO A 168 -0.83 9.46 16.85
CA PRO A 168 -0.57 10.21 18.09
C PRO A 168 -1.78 11.03 18.57
N THR A 169 -2.59 11.53 17.65
CA THR A 169 -3.71 12.47 17.91
C THR A 169 -5.08 11.84 17.75
N LEU A 170 -5.16 10.62 17.20
CA LEU A 170 -6.38 9.82 17.22
C LEU A 170 -6.56 9.26 18.63
N THR A 171 -6.98 10.13 19.56
CA THR A 171 -7.73 9.69 20.73
C THR A 171 -9.01 9.08 20.18
N LEU A 172 -9.03 7.75 20.18
CA LEU A 172 -10.13 6.94 19.73
C LEU A 172 -10.94 6.55 20.98
N PRO A 173 -11.80 7.42 21.54
CA PRO A 173 -12.47 7.11 22.80
C PRO A 173 -13.28 5.82 22.67
N VAL A 174 -13.17 4.98 23.69
CA VAL A 174 -13.92 3.72 23.78
C VAL A 174 -15.32 3.97 24.36
N ASP A 175 -15.51 5.07 25.12
CA ASP A 175 -16.74 5.33 25.90
C ASP A 175 -17.16 6.81 26.02
N ALA A 176 -16.62 7.73 25.20
CA ALA A 176 -16.98 9.15 25.22
C ALA A 176 -17.35 9.64 23.81
N ASP A 177 -18.20 10.67 23.73
CA ASP A 177 -18.52 11.34 22.47
C ASP A 177 -17.20 11.70 21.76
N PRO A 178 -16.90 11.13 20.59
CA PRO A 178 -15.64 11.37 19.92
C PRO A 178 -15.54 12.85 19.58
N ILE A 179 -14.57 13.53 20.18
CA ILE A 179 -14.18 14.86 19.75
C ILE A 179 -13.61 14.68 18.33
N PRO A 180 -14.23 15.29 17.30
CA PRO A 180 -13.73 15.15 15.94
C PRO A 180 -12.28 15.57 15.85
N LEU A 181 -11.46 14.78 15.16
CA LEU A 181 -10.08 15.14 14.89
C LEU A 181 -10.04 16.35 13.95
N ASP A 182 -9.32 17.40 14.33
CA ASP A 182 -9.05 18.51 13.45
C ASP A 182 -7.99 18.11 12.43
N LEU A 183 -8.43 17.84 11.20
CA LEU A 183 -7.58 17.40 10.10
C LEU A 183 -6.87 18.57 9.41
N SER A 184 -7.26 19.82 9.67
CA SER A 184 -6.70 21.01 9.00
C SER A 184 -5.17 21.12 9.08
N THR A 185 -4.60 20.67 10.19
CA THR A 185 -3.17 20.82 10.50
C THR A 185 -2.30 19.67 10.01
N CYS A 186 -2.91 18.56 9.57
CA CYS A 186 -2.20 17.32 9.30
C CYS A 186 -2.72 16.57 8.06
N CYS A 187 -3.63 17.18 7.31
CA CYS A 187 -4.22 16.61 6.12
C CYS A 187 -3.80 17.38 4.89
N GLU A 188 -3.39 16.65 3.86
CA GLU A 188 -3.37 17.16 2.49
C GLU A 188 -4.62 16.64 1.76
N PRO A 189 -5.68 17.47 1.61
CA PRO A 189 -6.92 17.04 0.99
C PRO A 189 -6.78 16.89 -0.52
N SER A 190 -7.41 15.84 -1.07
CA SER A 190 -7.59 15.67 -2.51
C SER A 190 -8.52 16.77 -3.06
N PRO A 191 -8.49 17.04 -4.38
CA PRO A 191 -9.42 17.99 -5.01
C PRO A 191 -10.91 17.67 -4.75
N GLY A 192 -11.24 16.40 -4.51
CA GLY A 192 -12.60 15.96 -4.17
C GLY A 192 -13.13 16.43 -2.80
N CYS A 193 -12.27 17.02 -1.96
CA CYS A 193 -12.63 17.57 -0.66
C CYS A 193 -12.89 19.09 -0.68
N LEU A 194 -12.69 19.78 -1.82
CA LEU A 194 -12.76 21.24 -1.96
C LEU A 194 -14.07 21.74 -2.57
#